data_AF-A0A3T2I420-F1
#
_entry.id   AF-A0A3T2I420-F1
#
_cell.length_a   1.000
_cell.length_b   1.000
_cell.length_c   1.000
_cell.angle_alpha   90.00
_cell.angle_beta   90.00
_cell.angle_gamma   90.00
#
_symmetry.space_group_name_H-M   'P 1'
#
loop_
_entity.id
_entity.type
_entity.pdbx_description
1 polymer ?
#
loop_
_entity_poly.entity_id
_entity_poly.type
_entity_poly.pdbx_seq_one_letter_code
_entity_poly.pdbx_strand_id
1 'polypeptide(L)'
;MSDLINIQKKLLPDVLLIMQKRYQILRSIYFSEPVGRRTLAGMLGMSERVLRGEVEFLKAQGLVEIASSGMTVTKEGLVVFRDLENVMNQLSGLHSMEEQLAKKLQIKKCLVVQGDSDDTPWVREEMGRVAVEQLDMALTEKRNIVAVMGGSTMATVAEMMTTDFAKGRELLFVPGRGGIGEDLDNQANTICDKMATKTNTKHRVLYVPEQLGEEAYRSLLKEPAIQEGLRLVQSANAIILGIGDALAMAKRRHTGEDVLGKIIHRKAVGEAFGYYFDEQGEVVHKVPTFGLQFEDLAQIPHIIAVAGGTSKAKAIKSYMKSAPKNTILITDEGAAKSLLKGSNTLLK
;
A
#
# COMPACT_ATOMS: atom_id res chain seq x y z
N MET A 1 -14.40 -14.30 -17.74
CA MET A 1 -14.10 -12.89 -18.08
C MET A 1 -12.78 -12.78 -18.86
N SER A 2 -11.71 -13.45 -18.41
CA SER A 2 -10.41 -13.57 -19.11
C SER A 2 -10.53 -14.04 -20.56
N ASP A 3 -11.37 -15.03 -20.85
CA ASP A 3 -11.54 -15.56 -22.21
C ASP A 3 -12.16 -14.54 -23.18
N LEU A 4 -13.12 -13.74 -22.72
CA LEU A 4 -13.77 -12.72 -23.54
C LEU A 4 -12.79 -11.61 -23.93
N ILE A 5 -11.92 -11.18 -23.00
CA ILE A 5 -10.89 -10.17 -23.29
C ILE A 5 -9.86 -10.71 -24.28
N ASN A 6 -9.46 -11.98 -24.15
CA ASN A 6 -8.55 -12.61 -25.12
C ASN A 6 -9.18 -12.72 -26.51
N ILE A 7 -10.49 -12.96 -26.59
CA ILE A 7 -11.26 -12.91 -27.84
C ILE A 7 -11.32 -11.48 -28.39
N GLN A 8 -11.61 -10.48 -27.56
CA GLN A 8 -11.64 -9.06 -27.95
C GLN A 8 -10.27 -8.57 -28.45
N LYS A 9 -9.16 -9.01 -27.85
CA LYS A 9 -7.80 -8.71 -28.34
C LYS A 9 -7.58 -9.19 -29.77
N LYS A 10 -8.20 -10.31 -30.17
CA LYS A 10 -8.10 -10.86 -31.52
C LYS A 10 -9.07 -10.21 -32.51
N LEU A 11 -10.28 -9.88 -32.06
CA LEU A 11 -11.35 -9.38 -32.94
C LEU A 11 -11.38 -7.85 -33.08
N LEU A 12 -11.07 -7.10 -32.02
CA LEU A 12 -11.23 -5.65 -31.93
C LEU A 12 -9.99 -4.96 -31.31
N PRO A 13 -8.77 -5.20 -31.82
CA PRO A 13 -7.55 -4.63 -31.24
C PRO A 13 -7.55 -3.09 -31.23
N ASP A 14 -8.07 -2.45 -32.28
CA ASP A 14 -8.10 -0.98 -32.38
C ASP A 14 -8.99 -0.32 -31.32
N VAL A 15 -10.13 -0.96 -31.00
CA VAL A 15 -11.05 -0.48 -29.96
C VAL A 15 -10.37 -0.52 -28.60
N LEU A 16 -9.59 -1.58 -28.32
CA LEU A 16 -8.85 -1.70 -27.07
C LEU A 16 -7.77 -0.61 -26.94
N LEU A 17 -7.07 -0.27 -28.02
CA LEU A 17 -6.08 0.81 -28.02
C LEU A 17 -6.73 2.17 -27.72
N ILE A 18 -7.90 2.45 -28.32
CA ILE A 18 -8.66 3.68 -28.05
C ILE A 18 -9.13 3.71 -26.59
N MET A 19 -9.61 2.57 -26.09
CA MET A 19 -10.08 2.42 -24.71
C MET A 19 -8.94 2.65 -23.71
N GLN A 20 -7.77 2.04 -23.92
CA GLN A 20 -6.57 2.25 -23.11
C GLN A 20 -6.14 3.72 -23.11
N LYS A 21 -6.10 4.37 -24.28
CA LYS A 21 -5.75 5.78 -24.41
C LYS A 21 -6.69 6.69 -23.62
N ARG A 22 -8.00 6.48 -23.76
CA ARG A 22 -9.01 7.30 -23.05
C ARG A 22 -9.02 7.04 -21.56
N TYR A 23 -8.81 5.79 -21.14
CA TYR A 23 -8.60 5.45 -19.74
C TYR A 23 -7.38 6.17 -19.16
N GLN A 24 -6.24 6.17 -19.86
CA GLN A 24 -5.04 6.89 -19.42
C GLN A 24 -5.27 8.40 -19.28
N ILE A 25 -6.04 9.01 -20.19
CA ILE A 25 -6.43 10.42 -20.09
C ILE A 25 -7.30 10.65 -18.85
N LEU A 26 -8.36 9.88 -18.69
CA LEU A 26 -9.30 10.02 -17.58
C LEU A 26 -8.60 9.83 -16.22
N ARG A 27 -7.74 8.82 -16.13
CA ARG A 27 -6.87 8.54 -14.98
C ARG A 27 -5.93 9.72 -14.67
N SER A 28 -5.28 10.26 -15.68
CA SER A 28 -4.32 11.35 -15.49
C SER A 28 -5.01 12.66 -15.11
N ILE A 29 -6.24 12.88 -15.57
CA ILE A 29 -7.07 13.99 -15.07
C ILE A 29 -7.41 13.76 -13.61
N TYR A 30 -7.96 12.59 -13.26
CA TYR A 30 -8.38 12.27 -11.89
C TYR A 30 -7.28 12.52 -10.84
N PHE A 31 -6.05 12.13 -11.13
CA PHE A 31 -4.92 12.28 -10.19
C PHE A 31 -4.21 13.64 -10.25
N SER A 32 -4.62 14.55 -11.13
CA SER A 32 -3.98 15.87 -11.26
C SER A 32 -5.00 17.00 -11.34
N GLU A 33 -6.27 16.70 -11.08
CA GLU A 33 -7.34 17.67 -11.21
C GLU A 33 -7.28 18.76 -10.12
N PRO A 34 -7.59 20.02 -10.47
CA PRO A 34 -7.83 20.51 -11.83
C PRO A 34 -6.53 20.61 -12.65
N VAL A 35 -6.51 20.01 -13.86
CA VAL A 35 -5.30 19.97 -14.71
C VAL A 35 -5.45 20.75 -16.02
N GLY A 36 -4.43 21.52 -16.39
CA GLY A 36 -4.36 22.20 -17.69
C GLY A 36 -3.96 21.26 -18.84
N ARG A 37 -4.48 21.50 -20.05
CA ARG A 37 -4.23 20.66 -21.22
C ARG A 37 -2.75 20.49 -21.56
N ARG A 38 -1.93 21.53 -21.40
CA ARG A 38 -0.49 21.48 -21.68
C ARG A 38 0.24 20.54 -20.73
N THR A 39 -0.03 20.65 -19.43
CA THR A 39 0.52 19.77 -18.40
C THR A 39 0.10 18.33 -18.66
N LEU A 40 -1.19 18.10 -18.92
CA LEU A 40 -1.71 16.77 -19.20
C LEU A 40 -1.09 16.16 -20.47
N ALA A 41 -0.90 16.95 -21.53
CA ALA A 41 -0.22 16.52 -22.76
C ALA A 41 1.23 16.08 -22.50
N GLY A 42 1.95 16.84 -21.67
CA GLY A 42 3.31 16.51 -21.25
C GLY A 42 3.37 15.21 -20.45
N MET A 43 2.47 15.03 -19.48
CA MET A 43 2.38 13.81 -18.67
C MET A 43 2.11 12.56 -19.51
N LEU A 44 1.27 12.68 -20.55
CA LEU A 44 0.87 11.57 -21.40
C LEU A 44 1.79 11.35 -22.61
N GLY A 45 2.78 12.22 -22.84
CA GLY A 45 3.61 12.18 -24.04
C GLY A 45 2.82 12.39 -25.35
N MET A 46 1.70 13.12 -25.29
CA MET A 46 0.80 13.35 -26.43
C MET A 46 0.90 14.79 -26.93
N SER A 47 0.58 15.04 -28.21
CA SER A 47 0.44 16.42 -28.69
C SER A 47 -0.84 17.08 -28.14
N GLU A 48 -0.80 18.38 -27.84
CA GLU A 48 -1.98 19.13 -27.39
C GLU A 48 -3.16 19.02 -28.37
N ARG A 49 -2.89 18.93 -29.68
CA ARG A 49 -3.92 18.79 -30.71
C ARG A 49 -4.69 17.48 -30.58
N VAL A 50 -3.97 16.37 -30.39
CA VAL A 50 -4.57 15.04 -30.21
C VAL A 50 -5.33 14.99 -28.89
N LEU A 51 -4.71 15.46 -27.80
CA LEU A 51 -5.33 15.49 -26.49
C LEU A 51 -6.64 16.28 -26.51
N ARG A 52 -6.65 17.47 -27.14
CA ARG A 52 -7.87 18.28 -27.28
C ARG A 52 -9.04 17.47 -27.86
N GLY A 53 -8.82 16.71 -28.93
CA GLY A 53 -9.87 15.88 -29.54
C GLY A 53 -10.42 14.82 -28.58
N GLU A 54 -9.54 14.16 -27.82
CA GLU A 54 -9.96 13.15 -26.85
C GLU A 54 -10.69 13.75 -25.64
N VAL A 55 -10.24 14.88 -25.09
CA VAL A 55 -10.93 15.49 -23.94
C VAL A 55 -12.27 16.11 -24.34
N GLU A 56 -12.38 16.71 -25.54
CA GLU A 56 -13.69 17.16 -26.04
C GLU A 56 -14.66 15.98 -26.22
N PHE A 57 -14.17 14.83 -26.68
CA PHE A 57 -14.99 13.61 -26.72
C PHE A 57 -15.44 13.19 -25.31
N LEU A 58 -14.53 13.11 -24.34
CA LEU A 58 -14.86 12.72 -22.96
C LEU A 58 -15.84 13.71 -22.31
N LYS A 59 -15.69 15.01 -22.58
CA LYS A 59 -16.64 16.06 -22.16
C LYS A 59 -18.01 15.88 -22.79
N ALA A 60 -18.07 15.61 -24.09
CA ALA A 60 -19.33 15.35 -24.78
C ALA A 60 -20.07 14.11 -24.26
N GLN A 61 -19.34 13.14 -23.69
CA GLN A 61 -19.89 11.98 -22.98
C GLN A 61 -20.19 12.24 -21.50
N GLY A 62 -20.00 13.46 -20.99
CA GLY A 62 -20.26 13.80 -19.59
C GLY A 62 -19.22 13.26 -18.60
N LEU A 63 -18.09 12.72 -19.06
CA LEU A 63 -17.08 12.08 -18.20
C LEU A 63 -16.05 13.08 -17.63
N VAL A 64 -15.85 14.21 -18.31
CA VAL A 64 -14.89 15.26 -17.94
C VAL A 64 -15.56 16.63 -18.02
N GLU A 65 -15.30 17.47 -17.03
CA GLU A 65 -15.65 18.89 -17.06
C GLU A 65 -14.40 19.73 -17.40
N ILE A 66 -14.60 20.81 -18.17
CA ILE A 66 -13.52 21.70 -18.60
C ILE A 66 -13.90 23.13 -18.19
N ALA A 67 -13.14 23.68 -17.24
CA ALA A 67 -13.27 25.05 -16.77
C ALA A 67 -11.99 25.86 -17.07
N SER A 68 -12.02 27.17 -16.81
CA SER A 68 -10.83 28.03 -16.94
C SER A 68 -9.70 27.63 -15.99
N SER A 69 -10.04 27.03 -14.84
CA SER A 69 -9.10 26.51 -13.84
C SER A 69 -8.44 25.19 -14.27
N GLY A 70 -9.01 24.46 -15.23
CA GLY A 70 -8.51 23.16 -15.68
C GLY A 70 -9.62 22.16 -15.93
N MET A 71 -9.20 20.91 -16.13
CA MET A 71 -10.08 19.77 -16.39
C MET A 71 -10.23 18.93 -15.11
N THR A 72 -11.44 18.46 -14.85
CA THR A 72 -11.81 17.61 -13.71
C THR A 72 -12.65 16.43 -14.19
N VAL A 73 -12.59 15.30 -13.50
CA VAL A 73 -13.41 14.12 -13.75
C VAL A 73 -14.77 14.30 -13.09
N THR A 74 -15.85 14.03 -13.82
CA THR A 74 -17.20 14.10 -13.26
C THR A 74 -17.49 12.89 -12.37
N LYS A 75 -18.57 12.92 -11.59
CA LYS A 75 -18.99 11.74 -10.80
C LYS A 75 -19.22 10.50 -11.68
N GLU A 76 -19.82 10.68 -12.86
CA GLU A 76 -20.02 9.61 -13.84
C GLU A 76 -18.69 9.14 -14.44
N GLY A 77 -17.80 10.08 -14.79
CA GLY A 77 -16.43 9.77 -15.21
C GLY A 77 -15.67 8.94 -14.20
N LEU A 78 -15.82 9.23 -12.91
CA LEU A 78 -15.18 8.49 -11.82
C LEU A 78 -15.71 7.06 -11.72
N VAL A 79 -17.02 6.84 -11.90
CA VAL A 79 -17.61 5.49 -11.94
C VAL A 79 -17.04 4.70 -13.11
N VAL A 80 -17.06 5.29 -14.32
CA VAL A 80 -16.51 4.63 -15.52
C VAL A 80 -15.03 4.33 -15.37
N PHE A 81 -14.25 5.27 -14.83
CA PHE A 81 -12.82 5.06 -14.56
C PHE A 81 -12.58 3.86 -13.63
N ARG A 82 -13.33 3.77 -12.53
CA ARG A 82 -13.20 2.68 -11.54
C ARG A 82 -13.65 1.34 -12.11
N ASP A 83 -14.78 1.30 -12.81
CA ASP A 83 -15.31 0.07 -13.40
C ASP A 83 -14.38 -0.51 -14.47
N LEU A 84 -13.71 0.36 -15.22
CA LEU A 84 -12.81 -0.04 -16.30
C LEU A 84 -11.44 -0.51 -15.80
N GLU A 85 -11.05 -0.15 -14.58
CA GLU A 85 -9.72 -0.45 -14.02
C GLU A 85 -9.39 -1.95 -14.07
N ASN A 86 -10.32 -2.82 -13.64
CA ASN A 86 -10.12 -4.26 -13.66
C ASN A 86 -9.84 -4.79 -15.08
N VAL A 87 -10.57 -4.27 -16.07
CA VAL A 87 -10.38 -4.63 -17.49
C VAL A 87 -9.00 -4.13 -17.96
N MET A 88 -8.63 -2.90 -17.61
CA MET A 88 -7.35 -2.31 -18.00
C MET A 88 -6.14 -3.01 -17.38
N ASN A 89 -6.25 -3.45 -16.12
CA ASN A 89 -5.20 -4.21 -15.44
C ASN A 89 -4.99 -5.58 -16.09
N GLN A 90 -6.08 -6.26 -16.51
CA GLN A 90 -5.99 -7.50 -17.28
C GLN A 90 -5.37 -7.28 -18.67
N LEU A 91 -5.73 -6.18 -19.36
CA LEU A 91 -5.13 -5.86 -20.66
C LEU A 91 -3.64 -5.56 -20.56
N SER A 92 -3.21 -4.85 -19.51
CA SER A 92 -1.83 -4.38 -19.29
C SER A 92 -0.87 -5.49 -18.83
N GLY A 93 -1.37 -6.71 -18.59
CA GLY A 93 -0.56 -7.83 -18.13
C GLY A 93 -0.23 -7.80 -16.63
N LEU A 94 -0.79 -6.86 -15.87
CA LEU A 94 -0.60 -6.79 -14.42
C LEU A 94 -1.09 -8.06 -13.74
N HIS A 95 -2.19 -8.64 -14.21
CA HIS A 95 -2.69 -9.89 -13.64
C HIS A 95 -1.69 -11.05 -13.73
N SER A 96 -0.97 -11.15 -14.86
CA SER A 96 0.09 -12.15 -14.99
C SER A 96 1.26 -11.85 -14.06
N MET A 97 1.59 -10.57 -13.87
CA MET A 97 2.62 -10.11 -12.93
C MET A 97 2.26 -10.46 -11.48
N GLU A 98 1.01 -10.23 -11.09
CA GLU A 98 0.44 -10.59 -9.78
C GLU A 98 0.58 -12.09 -9.50
N GLU A 99 0.16 -12.95 -10.43
CA GLU A 99 0.27 -14.41 -10.31
C GLU A 99 1.72 -14.87 -10.19
N GLN A 100 2.60 -14.34 -11.05
CA GLN A 100 4.03 -14.67 -11.03
C GLN A 100 4.67 -14.24 -9.71
N LEU A 101 4.33 -13.06 -9.20
CA LEU A 101 4.86 -12.55 -7.93
C LEU A 101 4.33 -13.32 -6.73
N ALA A 102 3.03 -13.61 -6.67
CA ALA A 102 2.46 -14.42 -5.59
C ALA A 102 3.16 -15.79 -5.51
N LYS A 103 3.38 -16.45 -6.65
CA LYS A 103 4.11 -17.72 -6.72
C LYS A 103 5.58 -17.57 -6.32
N LYS A 104 6.27 -16.54 -6.82
CA LYS A 104 7.70 -16.30 -6.55
C LYS A 104 7.98 -15.96 -5.10
N LEU A 105 7.10 -15.18 -4.48
CA LEU A 105 7.19 -14.74 -3.09
C LEU A 105 6.55 -15.74 -2.10
N GLN A 106 5.86 -16.77 -2.60
CA GLN A 106 5.17 -17.79 -1.80
C GLN A 106 4.13 -17.22 -0.84
N ILE A 107 3.40 -16.19 -1.28
CA ILE A 107 2.36 -15.50 -0.52
C ILE A 107 0.97 -15.74 -1.12
N LYS A 108 -0.07 -15.45 -0.33
CA LYS A 108 -1.48 -15.68 -0.67
C LYS A 108 -1.90 -14.96 -1.94
N LYS A 109 -1.51 -13.69 -2.05
CA LYS A 109 -1.93 -12.82 -3.16
C LYS A 109 -0.97 -11.65 -3.30
N CYS A 110 -0.73 -11.24 -4.54
CA CYS A 110 -0.10 -9.97 -4.87
C CYS A 110 -1.07 -9.17 -5.73
N LEU A 111 -1.17 -7.87 -5.49
CA LEU A 111 -1.92 -6.92 -6.31
C LEU A 111 -0.97 -5.82 -6.75
N VAL A 112 -1.01 -5.50 -8.04
CA VAL A 112 -0.09 -4.53 -8.65
C VAL A 112 -0.90 -3.37 -9.22
N VAL A 113 -0.59 -2.16 -8.80
CA VAL A 113 -1.13 -0.94 -9.42
C VAL A 113 -0.19 -0.45 -10.52
N GLN A 114 -0.73 0.12 -11.59
CA GLN A 114 0.11 0.63 -12.70
C GLN A 114 0.91 1.86 -12.26
N GLY A 115 2.16 1.97 -12.71
CA GLY A 115 3.06 3.09 -12.40
C GLY A 115 4.14 2.74 -11.37
N ASP A 116 4.93 3.75 -11.00
CA ASP A 116 6.00 3.63 -10.00
C ASP A 116 5.84 4.76 -8.97
N SER A 117 5.71 4.40 -7.69
CA SER A 117 5.55 5.37 -6.61
C SER A 117 6.81 6.14 -6.23
N ASP A 118 7.99 5.74 -6.75
CA ASP A 118 9.20 6.57 -6.67
C ASP A 118 9.11 7.79 -7.62
N ASP A 119 8.50 7.59 -8.80
CA ASP A 119 8.41 8.63 -9.83
C ASP A 119 7.13 9.47 -9.71
N THR A 120 6.03 8.84 -9.29
CA THR A 120 4.68 9.40 -9.42
C THR A 120 3.90 9.30 -8.10
N PRO A 121 3.66 10.43 -7.39
CA PRO A 121 3.06 10.41 -6.06
C PRO A 121 1.69 9.74 -5.96
N TRP A 122 0.81 9.91 -6.96
CA TRP A 122 -0.54 9.36 -6.92
C TRP A 122 -0.56 7.81 -6.95
N VAL A 123 0.51 7.16 -7.43
CA VAL A 123 0.62 5.69 -7.42
C VAL A 123 0.54 5.16 -5.98
N ARG A 124 1.05 5.94 -5.01
CA ARG A 124 0.95 5.60 -3.59
C ARG A 124 -0.48 5.70 -3.06
N GLU A 125 -1.25 6.69 -3.52
CA GLU A 125 -2.68 6.83 -3.18
C GLU A 125 -3.48 5.67 -3.74
N GLU A 126 -3.16 5.26 -4.97
CA GLU A 126 -3.80 4.12 -5.62
C GLU A 126 -3.50 2.79 -4.91
N MET A 127 -2.25 2.55 -4.50
CA MET A 127 -1.93 1.44 -3.59
C MET A 127 -2.73 1.52 -2.28
N GLY A 128 -2.90 2.73 -1.74
CA GLY A 128 -3.71 2.98 -0.55
C GLY A 128 -5.16 2.54 -0.74
N ARG A 129 -5.80 2.93 -1.85
CA ARG A 129 -7.18 2.57 -2.20
C ARG A 129 -7.34 1.06 -2.33
N VAL A 130 -6.46 0.40 -3.10
CA VAL A 130 -6.49 -1.06 -3.27
C VAL A 130 -6.29 -1.78 -1.94
N ALA A 131 -5.44 -1.24 -1.05
CA ALA A 131 -5.26 -1.80 0.29
C ALA A 131 -6.50 -1.66 1.17
N VAL A 132 -7.20 -0.52 1.13
CA VAL A 132 -8.49 -0.33 1.84
C VAL A 132 -9.53 -1.34 1.35
N GLU A 133 -9.65 -1.54 0.04
CA GLU A 133 -10.59 -2.51 -0.53
C GLU A 133 -10.27 -3.95 -0.13
N GLN A 134 -9.00 -4.36 -0.20
CA GLN A 134 -8.61 -5.70 0.25
C GLN A 134 -8.81 -5.89 1.75
N LEU A 135 -8.57 -4.86 2.55
CA LEU A 135 -8.82 -4.92 3.98
C LEU A 135 -10.32 -5.10 4.24
N ASP A 136 -11.18 -4.29 3.62
CA ASP A 136 -12.63 -4.39 3.81
C ASP A 136 -13.17 -5.78 3.42
N MET A 137 -12.70 -6.33 2.30
CA MET A 137 -13.06 -7.68 1.86
C MET A 137 -12.59 -8.77 2.82
N ALA A 138 -11.49 -8.55 3.53
CA ALA A 138 -10.94 -9.50 4.50
C ALA A 138 -11.71 -9.49 5.83
N LEU A 139 -12.31 -8.36 6.21
CA LEU A 139 -13.03 -8.20 7.48
C LEU A 139 -14.44 -8.77 7.41
N THR A 140 -14.57 -10.09 7.58
CA THR A 140 -15.86 -10.79 7.52
C THR A 140 -16.56 -10.95 8.88
N GLU A 141 -15.84 -10.76 9.98
CA GLU A 141 -16.38 -10.96 11.32
C GLU A 141 -17.36 -9.85 11.73
N LYS A 142 -18.24 -10.15 12.69
CA LYS A 142 -19.11 -9.12 13.30
C LYS A 142 -18.30 -8.04 14.03
N ARG A 143 -17.21 -8.44 14.68
CA ARG A 143 -16.30 -7.57 15.41
C ARG A 143 -14.88 -7.79 14.89
N ASN A 144 -14.26 -6.72 14.40
CA ASN A 144 -12.92 -6.74 13.82
C ASN A 144 -12.00 -5.80 14.60
N ILE A 145 -10.77 -6.25 14.81
CA ILE A 145 -9.70 -5.48 15.41
C ILE A 145 -8.55 -5.44 14.41
N VAL A 146 -8.25 -4.24 13.91
CA VAL A 146 -7.22 -4.02 12.90
C VAL A 146 -6.00 -3.41 13.56
N ALA A 147 -4.90 -4.15 13.59
CA ALA A 147 -3.60 -3.62 13.96
C ALA A 147 -3.03 -2.77 12.81
N VAL A 148 -2.60 -1.55 13.12
CA VAL A 148 -2.09 -0.60 12.12
C VAL A 148 -0.66 -0.21 12.48
N MET A 149 0.25 -0.34 11.52
CA MET A 149 1.63 0.13 11.68
C MET A 149 1.76 1.61 11.33
N GLY A 150 2.88 2.22 11.73
CA GLY A 150 3.21 3.59 11.35
C GLY A 150 3.72 3.73 9.91
N GLY A 151 3.96 4.96 9.50
CA GLY A 151 4.67 5.32 8.27
C GLY A 151 3.80 5.96 7.19
N SER A 152 4.47 6.63 6.24
CA SER A 152 3.83 7.42 5.20
C SER A 152 2.88 6.62 4.31
N THR A 153 3.20 5.36 4.02
CA THR A 153 2.29 4.48 3.28
C THR A 153 0.99 4.23 4.05
N MET A 154 1.06 4.00 5.37
CA MET A 154 -0.12 3.78 6.20
C MET A 154 -0.94 5.07 6.39
N ALA A 155 -0.26 6.23 6.48
CA ALA A 155 -0.93 7.52 6.48
C ALA A 155 -1.70 7.78 5.16
N THR A 156 -1.13 7.37 4.02
CA THR A 156 -1.84 7.40 2.73
C THR A 156 -3.03 6.44 2.71
N VAL A 157 -2.89 5.21 3.21
CA VAL A 157 -4.03 4.26 3.33
C VAL A 157 -5.17 4.88 4.15
N ALA A 158 -4.86 5.53 5.28
CA ALA A 158 -5.86 6.19 6.11
C ALA A 158 -6.61 7.31 5.36
N GLU A 159 -5.96 8.02 4.44
CA GLU A 159 -6.62 9.06 3.64
C GLU A 159 -7.64 8.49 2.65
N MET A 160 -7.40 7.27 2.15
CA MET A 160 -8.26 6.61 1.17
C MET A 160 -9.47 5.91 1.80
N MET A 161 -9.57 5.87 3.13
CA MET A 161 -10.71 5.29 3.82
C MET A 161 -11.97 6.16 3.70
N THR A 162 -13.12 5.50 3.64
CA THR A 162 -14.43 6.14 3.52
C THR A 162 -15.42 5.53 4.54
N THR A 163 -16.55 6.19 4.73
CA THR A 163 -17.59 5.78 5.68
C THR A 163 -18.30 4.47 5.33
N ASP A 164 -18.16 3.98 4.08
CA ASP A 164 -18.69 2.68 3.68
C ASP A 164 -17.75 1.51 4.04
N PHE A 165 -16.53 1.80 4.53
CA PHE A 165 -15.63 0.78 5.04
C PHE A 165 -16.25 0.04 6.23
N ALA A 166 -16.10 -1.28 6.26
CA ALA A 166 -16.63 -2.17 7.29
C ALA A 166 -18.15 -2.01 7.54
N LYS A 167 -18.93 -1.63 6.52
CA LYS A 167 -20.36 -1.32 6.68
C LYS A 167 -21.12 -2.44 7.38
N GLY A 168 -21.76 -2.10 8.50
CA GLY A 168 -22.54 -3.04 9.32
C GLY A 168 -21.71 -3.94 10.24
N ARG A 169 -20.40 -3.69 10.39
CA ARG A 169 -19.48 -4.43 11.26
C ARG A 169 -18.95 -3.53 12.38
N GLU A 170 -18.70 -4.10 13.55
CA GLU A 170 -17.95 -3.41 14.60
C GLU A 170 -16.47 -3.40 14.26
N LEU A 171 -15.85 -2.24 14.36
CA LEU A 171 -14.46 -2.04 13.98
C LEU A 171 -13.69 -1.24 15.05
N LEU A 172 -12.51 -1.75 15.38
CA LEU A 172 -11.56 -1.09 16.24
C LEU A 172 -10.17 -1.06 15.60
N PHE A 173 -9.64 0.12 15.36
CA PHE A 173 -8.24 0.29 14.97
C PHE A 173 -7.36 0.35 16.21
N VAL A 174 -6.26 -0.39 16.21
CA VAL A 174 -5.27 -0.40 17.29
C VAL A 174 -3.87 -0.27 16.71
N PRO A 175 -2.97 0.49 17.35
CA PRO A 175 -1.60 0.62 16.87
C PRO A 175 -0.88 -0.71 17.10
N GLY A 176 -0.18 -1.21 16.07
CA GLY A 176 0.61 -2.43 16.21
C GLY A 176 1.79 -2.27 17.18
N ARG A 177 2.24 -1.02 17.41
CA ARG A 177 3.39 -0.64 18.26
C ARG A 177 3.24 0.74 18.87
N GLY A 178 4.08 1.03 19.87
CA GLY A 178 4.24 2.35 20.47
C GLY A 178 4.63 3.45 19.46
N GLY A 179 4.51 4.71 19.88
CA GLY A 179 4.81 5.88 19.04
C GLY A 179 6.28 5.95 18.63
N ILE A 180 6.54 6.37 17.38
CA ILE A 180 7.87 6.42 16.76
C ILE A 180 8.15 7.82 16.19
N GLY A 181 9.29 8.41 16.58
CA GLY A 181 9.84 9.61 15.94
C GLY A 181 9.03 10.89 16.16
N GLU A 182 9.54 11.99 15.58
CA GLU A 182 8.97 13.34 15.76
C GLU A 182 7.84 13.67 14.78
N ASP A 183 7.72 12.90 13.70
CA ASP A 183 6.69 13.07 12.69
C ASP A 183 5.38 12.43 13.15
N LEU A 184 4.56 13.27 13.80
CA LEU A 184 3.27 12.90 14.40
C LEU A 184 2.30 12.29 13.38
N ASP A 185 2.31 12.75 12.13
CA ASP A 185 1.36 12.30 11.10
C ASP A 185 1.59 10.85 10.70
N ASN A 186 2.82 10.38 10.86
CA ASN A 186 3.23 9.03 10.51
C ASN A 186 3.26 8.06 11.70
N GLN A 187 2.83 8.48 12.88
CA GLN A 187 2.73 7.60 14.04
C GLN A 187 1.49 6.68 13.96
N ALA A 188 1.64 5.43 14.39
CA ALA A 188 0.55 4.45 14.35
C ALA A 188 -0.70 4.93 15.12
N ASN A 189 -0.52 5.60 16.27
CA ASN A 189 -1.63 6.19 17.03
C ASN A 189 -2.43 7.20 16.22
N THR A 190 -1.76 8.18 15.59
CA THR A 190 -2.38 9.21 14.75
C THR A 190 -3.07 8.60 13.53
N ILE A 191 -2.44 7.60 12.92
CA ILE A 191 -3.01 6.89 11.77
C ILE A 191 -4.27 6.12 12.19
N CYS A 192 -4.27 5.43 13.34
CA CYS A 192 -5.47 4.77 13.87
C CYS A 192 -6.62 5.75 14.13
N ASP A 193 -6.33 6.91 14.72
CA ASP A 193 -7.32 7.97 14.95
C ASP A 193 -7.92 8.48 13.64
N LYS A 194 -7.06 8.75 12.65
CA LYS A 194 -7.45 9.18 11.32
C LYS A 194 -8.30 8.13 10.60
N MET A 195 -7.90 6.87 10.63
CA MET A 195 -8.67 5.75 10.07
C MET A 195 -10.06 5.70 10.71
N ALA A 196 -10.14 5.71 12.05
CA ALA A 196 -11.40 5.70 12.79
C ALA A 196 -12.30 6.90 12.46
N THR A 197 -11.71 8.09 12.32
CA THR A 197 -12.45 9.31 11.95
C THR A 197 -13.04 9.20 10.54
N LYS A 198 -12.25 8.72 9.57
CA LYS A 198 -12.67 8.56 8.17
C LYS A 198 -13.76 7.50 8.01
N THR A 199 -13.76 6.47 8.84
CA THR A 199 -14.73 5.36 8.78
C THR A 199 -15.89 5.52 9.76
N ASN A 200 -15.89 6.55 10.60
CA ASN A 200 -16.85 6.74 11.71
C ASN A 200 -16.87 5.53 12.68
N THR A 201 -15.70 5.02 13.03
CA THR A 201 -15.52 3.87 13.93
C THR A 201 -14.64 4.24 15.13
N LYS A 202 -14.15 3.23 15.86
CA LYS A 202 -13.37 3.42 17.09
C LYS A 202 -11.89 3.16 16.84
N HIS A 203 -11.05 3.81 17.64
CA HIS A 203 -9.65 3.43 17.79
C HIS A 203 -9.28 3.31 19.28
N ARG A 204 -8.13 2.69 19.56
CA ARG A 204 -7.42 2.81 20.84
C ARG A 204 -6.02 3.33 20.61
N VAL A 205 -5.47 4.00 21.62
CA VAL A 205 -4.11 4.51 21.64
C VAL A 205 -3.27 3.61 22.53
N LEU A 206 -2.02 3.37 22.13
CA LEU A 206 -1.03 2.70 22.95
C LEU A 206 -0.07 3.76 23.52
N TYR A 207 -0.24 4.06 24.81
CA TYR A 207 0.45 5.14 25.54
C TYR A 207 1.85 4.74 26.01
N VAL A 208 2.64 4.12 25.14
CA VAL A 208 4.04 3.77 25.42
C VAL A 208 4.94 4.17 24.26
N PRO A 209 6.12 4.74 24.55
CA PRO A 209 7.15 4.96 23.53
C PRO A 209 7.59 3.65 22.88
N GLU A 210 7.98 3.70 21.60
CA GLU A 210 8.58 2.53 20.92
C GLU A 210 9.93 2.15 21.54
N GLN A 211 10.75 3.15 21.91
CA GLN A 211 12.08 2.96 22.45
C GLN A 211 12.10 3.27 23.95
N LEU A 212 12.37 2.25 24.74
CA LEU A 212 12.50 2.34 26.20
C LEU A 212 13.74 1.58 26.66
N GLY A 213 14.39 2.09 27.70
CA GLY A 213 15.39 1.32 28.43
C GLY A 213 14.77 0.08 29.07
N GLU A 214 15.57 -0.96 29.26
CA GLU A 214 15.09 -2.27 29.75
C GLU A 214 14.36 -2.18 31.09
N GLU A 215 14.84 -1.34 32.01
CA GLU A 215 14.21 -1.12 33.32
C GLU A 215 12.82 -0.48 33.20
N ALA A 216 12.71 0.60 32.41
CA ALA A 216 11.43 1.26 32.14
C ALA A 216 10.44 0.32 31.45
N TYR A 217 10.92 -0.49 30.50
CA TYR A 217 10.13 -1.51 29.82
C TYR A 217 9.56 -2.53 30.82
N ARG A 218 10.40 -3.10 31.70
CA ARG A 218 9.95 -4.07 32.72
C ARG A 218 8.98 -3.47 33.74
N SER A 219 9.13 -2.19 34.07
CA SER A 219 8.21 -1.49 34.97
C SER A 219 6.83 -1.28 34.32
N LEU A 220 6.81 -0.69 33.12
CA LEU A 220 5.56 -0.41 32.38
C LEU A 220 4.78 -1.67 32.01
N LEU A 221 5.45 -2.80 31.80
CA LEU A 221 4.78 -4.09 31.56
C LEU A 221 3.93 -4.57 32.75
N LYS A 222 4.16 -4.07 33.97
CA LYS A 222 3.37 -4.42 35.16
C LYS A 222 2.11 -3.58 35.31
N GLU A 223 2.01 -2.46 34.58
CA GLU A 223 0.88 -1.56 34.67
C GLU A 223 -0.37 -2.19 34.01
N PRO A 224 -1.49 -2.33 34.74
CA PRO A 224 -2.69 -2.99 34.21
C PRO A 224 -3.22 -2.37 32.92
N ALA A 225 -3.17 -1.03 32.81
CA ALA A 225 -3.61 -0.30 31.62
C ALA A 225 -2.76 -0.65 30.38
N ILE A 226 -1.45 -0.84 30.55
CA ILE A 226 -0.55 -1.25 29.47
C ILE A 226 -0.84 -2.70 29.08
N GLN A 227 -1.01 -3.60 30.05
CA GLN A 227 -1.35 -5.00 29.78
C GLN A 227 -2.71 -5.16 29.08
N GLU A 228 -3.69 -4.32 29.39
CA GLU A 228 -4.97 -4.29 28.69
C GLU A 228 -4.78 -3.86 27.23
N GLY A 229 -4.05 -2.76 26.99
CA GLY A 229 -3.74 -2.29 25.63
C GLY A 229 -3.00 -3.34 24.80
N LEU A 230 -2.01 -4.02 25.39
CA LEU A 230 -1.26 -5.09 24.73
C LEU A 230 -2.14 -6.29 24.38
N ARG A 231 -2.98 -6.76 25.31
CA ARG A 231 -3.92 -7.87 25.05
C ARG A 231 -4.87 -7.53 23.90
N LEU A 232 -5.34 -6.29 23.86
CA LEU A 232 -6.20 -5.83 22.77
C LEU A 232 -5.46 -5.86 21.43
N VAL A 233 -4.24 -5.32 21.38
CA VAL A 233 -3.36 -5.34 20.20
C VAL A 233 -3.07 -6.79 19.73
N GLN A 234 -2.87 -7.72 20.66
CA GLN A 234 -2.68 -9.16 20.37
C GLN A 234 -3.95 -9.86 19.88
N SER A 235 -5.14 -9.30 20.13
CA SER A 235 -6.42 -9.85 19.63
C SER A 235 -6.79 -9.39 18.22
N ALA A 236 -5.89 -8.67 17.53
CA ALA A 236 -6.11 -8.22 16.16
C ALA A 236 -6.31 -9.40 15.22
N ASN A 237 -7.40 -9.39 14.45
CA ASN A 237 -7.68 -10.38 13.42
C ASN A 237 -7.20 -9.94 12.02
N ALA A 238 -6.83 -8.66 11.89
CA ALA A 238 -6.17 -8.14 10.70
C ALA A 238 -5.02 -7.22 11.07
N ILE A 239 -4.02 -7.14 10.20
CA ILE A 239 -2.93 -6.20 10.29
C ILE A 239 -2.66 -5.55 8.93
N ILE A 240 -2.38 -4.25 8.95
CA ILE A 240 -1.88 -3.51 7.80
C ILE A 240 -0.53 -2.88 8.12
N LEU A 241 0.45 -3.11 7.24
CA LEU A 241 1.83 -2.68 7.45
C LEU A 241 2.51 -2.17 6.18
N GLY A 242 3.50 -1.30 6.38
CA GLY A 242 4.43 -0.88 5.33
C GLY A 242 5.74 -1.65 5.36
N ILE A 243 6.48 -1.60 4.25
CA ILE A 243 7.87 -2.08 4.15
C ILE A 243 8.76 -0.89 3.75
N GLY A 244 9.87 -0.72 4.45
CA GLY A 244 10.83 0.36 4.27
C GLY A 244 12.23 -0.14 3.94
N ASP A 245 13.06 0.77 3.43
CA ASP A 245 14.50 0.56 3.34
C ASP A 245 15.12 0.56 4.75
N ALA A 246 16.04 -0.38 4.99
CA ALA A 246 16.67 -0.55 6.30
C ALA A 246 17.39 0.72 6.77
N LEU A 247 18.21 1.35 5.93
CA LEU A 247 19.00 2.51 6.34
C LEU A 247 18.13 3.76 6.51
N ALA A 248 17.16 3.97 5.62
CA ALA A 248 16.19 5.05 5.77
C ALA A 248 15.43 4.93 7.09
N MET A 249 15.00 3.72 7.46
CA MET A 249 14.26 3.49 8.70
C MET A 249 15.12 3.58 9.96
N ALA A 250 16.39 3.15 9.92
CA ALA A 250 17.34 3.35 11.02
C ALA A 250 17.60 4.84 11.28
N LYS A 251 17.79 5.65 10.23
CA LYS A 251 17.96 7.11 10.34
C LYS A 251 16.74 7.77 10.96
N ARG A 252 15.54 7.41 10.47
CA ARG A 252 14.26 7.96 10.97
C ARG A 252 14.02 7.65 12.45
N ARG A 253 14.53 6.52 12.95
CA ARG A 253 14.43 6.12 14.37
C ARG A 253 15.54 6.70 15.25
N HIS A 254 16.45 7.51 14.71
CA HIS A 254 17.64 7.97 15.41
C HIS A 254 18.41 6.79 16.04
N THR A 255 18.51 5.68 15.31
CA THR A 255 19.16 4.46 15.79
C THR A 255 20.63 4.73 16.14
N GLY A 256 21.05 4.33 17.35
CA GLY A 256 22.41 4.51 17.84
C GLY A 256 23.47 3.83 16.96
N GLU A 257 24.70 4.34 17.03
CA GLU A 257 25.80 3.96 16.12
C GLU A 257 26.11 2.46 16.13
N ASP A 258 26.06 1.79 17.28
CA ASP A 258 26.31 0.35 17.40
C ASP A 258 25.32 -0.48 16.57
N VAL A 259 24.03 -0.15 16.67
CA VAL A 259 22.98 -0.85 15.94
C VAL A 259 23.03 -0.49 14.45
N LEU A 260 23.30 0.77 14.13
CA LEU A 260 23.50 1.20 12.74
C LEU A 260 24.68 0.45 12.08
N GLY A 261 25.80 0.32 12.80
CA GLY A 261 26.96 -0.46 12.37
C GLY A 261 26.60 -1.91 12.11
N LYS A 262 25.80 -2.53 12.98
CA LYS A 262 25.27 -3.90 12.77
C LYS A 262 24.39 -4.02 11.53
N ILE A 263 23.46 -3.08 11.32
CA ILE A 263 22.56 -3.02 10.15
C ILE A 263 23.38 -2.94 8.86
N ILE A 264 24.40 -2.07 8.82
CA ILE A 264 25.30 -1.90 7.66
C ILE A 264 26.16 -3.16 7.44
N HIS A 265 26.83 -3.64 8.49
CA HIS A 265 27.77 -4.76 8.38
C HIS A 265 27.08 -6.06 7.93
N ARG A 266 25.88 -6.32 8.46
CA ARG A 266 25.07 -7.47 8.06
C ARG A 266 24.22 -7.23 6.80
N LYS A 267 24.41 -6.09 6.13
CA LYS A 267 23.75 -5.76 4.86
C LYS A 267 22.22 -5.90 4.92
N ALA A 268 21.62 -5.37 5.98
CA ALA A 268 20.17 -5.25 6.04
C ALA A 268 19.68 -4.37 4.88
N VAL A 269 18.66 -4.84 4.16
CA VAL A 269 18.08 -4.14 3.00
C VAL A 269 16.63 -3.76 3.22
N GLY A 270 15.94 -4.42 4.15
CA GLY A 270 14.55 -4.15 4.46
C GLY A 270 14.34 -3.90 5.94
N GLU A 271 13.38 -3.04 6.25
CA GLU A 271 12.76 -2.95 7.55
C GLU A 271 11.25 -3.10 7.38
N ALA A 272 10.67 -4.01 8.15
CA ALA A 272 9.24 -4.08 8.30
C ALA A 272 8.98 -4.42 9.75
N PHE A 273 7.95 -3.80 10.31
CA PHE A 273 7.47 -4.21 11.61
C PHE A 273 8.58 -4.11 12.68
N GLY A 274 9.45 -3.09 12.63
CA GLY A 274 10.64 -2.87 13.46
C GLY A 274 11.65 -4.02 13.51
N TYR A 275 11.65 -4.86 12.48
CA TYR A 275 12.66 -5.90 12.26
C TYR A 275 13.43 -5.54 11.00
N TYR A 276 14.75 -5.64 11.09
CA TYR A 276 15.67 -5.40 10.00
C TYR A 276 16.08 -6.73 9.40
N PHE A 277 15.95 -6.85 8.08
CA PHE A 277 16.17 -8.08 7.34
C PHE A 277 17.30 -7.90 6.31
N ASP A 278 18.17 -8.89 6.18
CA ASP A 278 19.16 -8.96 5.10
C ASP A 278 18.55 -9.45 3.78
N GLU A 279 19.33 -9.51 2.69
CA GLU A 279 18.82 -9.98 1.40
C GLU A 279 18.32 -11.44 1.43
N GLN A 280 18.73 -12.23 2.42
CA GLN A 280 18.31 -13.61 2.64
C GLN A 280 16.97 -13.68 3.40
N GLY A 281 16.51 -12.58 3.97
CA GLY A 281 15.30 -12.52 4.80
C GLY A 281 15.58 -12.85 6.28
N GLU A 282 16.85 -12.99 6.66
CA GLU A 282 17.23 -13.29 8.04
C GLU A 282 17.17 -12.01 8.89
N VAL A 283 16.73 -12.17 10.13
CA VAL A 283 16.63 -11.05 11.07
C VAL A 283 18.04 -10.61 11.49
N VAL A 284 18.40 -9.40 11.12
CA VAL A 284 19.65 -8.73 11.49
C VAL A 284 19.54 -8.09 12.86
N HIS A 285 18.44 -7.37 13.09
CA HIS A 285 18.16 -6.66 14.33
C HIS A 285 16.64 -6.55 14.54
N LYS A 286 16.23 -6.54 15.80
CA LYS A 286 14.86 -6.34 16.24
C LYS A 286 14.85 -5.19 17.24
N VAL A 287 14.01 -4.20 17.00
CA VAL A 287 13.77 -3.14 17.98
C VAL A 287 12.94 -3.73 19.14
N PRO A 288 13.35 -3.55 20.40
CA PRO A 288 12.55 -3.96 21.55
C PRO A 288 11.37 -3.00 21.70
N THR A 289 10.16 -3.45 21.35
CA THR A 289 8.97 -2.60 21.31
C THR A 289 7.80 -3.21 22.08
N PHE A 290 6.96 -2.35 22.67
CA PHE A 290 5.61 -2.73 23.09
C PHE A 290 4.69 -2.94 21.89
N GLY A 291 3.81 -3.92 21.98
CA GLY A 291 2.84 -4.27 20.94
C GLY A 291 3.12 -5.62 20.31
N LEU A 292 2.59 -5.81 19.10
CA LEU A 292 2.76 -7.05 18.34
C LEU A 292 4.24 -7.28 17.97
N GLN A 293 4.64 -8.54 18.02
CA GLN A 293 5.95 -9.05 17.63
C GLN A 293 5.85 -9.74 16.26
N PHE A 294 6.96 -9.85 15.53
CA PHE A 294 6.92 -10.39 14.17
C PHE A 294 6.40 -11.84 14.16
N GLU A 295 6.70 -12.57 15.23
CA GLU A 295 6.27 -13.95 15.43
C GLU A 295 4.75 -14.04 15.63
N ASP A 296 4.10 -12.99 16.14
CA ASP A 296 2.64 -12.93 16.32
C ASP A 296 1.91 -12.90 14.98
N LEU A 297 2.55 -12.43 13.90
CA LEU A 297 1.94 -12.37 12.57
C LEU A 297 1.45 -13.73 12.09
N ALA A 298 2.12 -14.82 12.50
CA ALA A 298 1.71 -16.18 12.13
C ALA A 298 0.29 -16.54 12.61
N GLN A 299 -0.22 -15.88 13.65
CA GLN A 299 -1.56 -16.12 14.20
C GLN A 299 -2.62 -15.16 13.63
N ILE A 300 -2.21 -14.10 12.92
CA ILE A 300 -3.15 -13.09 12.40
C ILE A 300 -3.72 -13.58 11.06
N PRO A 301 -5.04 -13.78 10.93
CA PRO A 301 -5.64 -14.33 9.70
C PRO A 301 -5.45 -13.47 8.45
N HIS A 302 -5.48 -12.13 8.62
CA HIS A 302 -5.44 -11.19 7.50
C HIS A 302 -4.22 -10.26 7.63
N ILE A 303 -3.21 -10.47 6.78
CA ILE A 303 -1.99 -9.66 6.78
C ILE A 303 -1.90 -8.93 5.45
N ILE A 304 -1.92 -7.60 5.51
CA ILE A 304 -1.87 -6.72 4.34
C ILE A 304 -0.59 -5.90 4.39
N ALA A 305 0.34 -6.21 3.49
CA ALA A 305 1.57 -5.44 3.31
C ALA A 305 1.41 -4.48 2.13
N VAL A 306 1.73 -3.21 2.34
CA VAL A 306 1.66 -2.17 1.30
C VAL A 306 3.04 -1.56 1.11
N ALA A 307 3.63 -1.75 -0.07
CA ALA A 307 4.92 -1.17 -0.40
C ALA A 307 5.12 -1.14 -1.92
N GLY A 308 5.57 -0.01 -2.44
CA GLY A 308 5.89 0.20 -3.84
C GLY A 308 7.14 1.06 -3.99
N GLY A 309 7.54 1.27 -5.24
CA GLY A 309 8.76 1.95 -5.63
C GLY A 309 9.79 0.95 -6.13
N THR A 310 10.37 1.20 -7.31
CA THR A 310 11.51 0.41 -7.80
C THR A 310 12.63 0.31 -6.74
N SER A 311 12.85 1.39 -5.98
CA SER A 311 13.79 1.51 -4.87
C SER A 311 13.54 0.50 -3.74
N LYS A 312 12.27 0.13 -3.49
CA LYS A 312 11.89 -0.78 -2.39
C LYS A 312 11.86 -2.25 -2.77
N ALA A 313 12.09 -2.61 -4.03
CA ALA A 313 12.02 -3.99 -4.50
C ALA A 313 12.89 -4.96 -3.67
N LYS A 314 14.10 -4.53 -3.28
CA LYS A 314 14.98 -5.34 -2.42
C LYS A 314 14.40 -5.57 -1.02
N ALA A 315 13.89 -4.50 -0.39
CA ALA A 315 13.27 -4.56 0.93
C ALA A 315 12.03 -5.47 0.93
N ILE A 316 11.17 -5.33 -0.09
CA ILE A 316 9.99 -6.18 -0.27
C ILE A 316 10.39 -7.64 -0.41
N LYS A 317 11.35 -7.95 -1.30
CA LYS A 317 11.83 -9.32 -1.50
C LYS A 317 12.42 -9.91 -0.22
N SER A 318 13.18 -9.13 0.54
CA SER A 318 13.81 -9.54 1.79
C SER A 318 12.75 -9.92 2.83
N TYR A 319 11.81 -9.02 3.12
CA TYR A 319 10.73 -9.27 4.09
C TYR A 319 9.87 -10.49 3.69
N MET A 320 9.50 -10.59 2.40
CA MET A 320 8.58 -11.63 1.92
C MET A 320 9.13 -13.05 2.05
N LYS A 321 10.44 -13.24 2.21
CA LYS A 321 11.02 -14.57 2.49
C LYS A 321 10.66 -15.10 3.87
N SER A 322 10.36 -14.20 4.81
CA SER A 322 10.05 -14.52 6.20
C SER A 322 8.59 -14.23 6.55
N ALA A 323 7.87 -13.51 5.68
CA ALA A 323 6.47 -13.19 5.87
C ALA A 323 5.59 -14.46 5.92
N PRO A 324 4.52 -14.47 6.74
CA PRO A 324 3.56 -15.56 6.72
C PRO A 324 2.92 -15.75 5.33
N LYS A 325 2.66 -17.00 4.95
CA LYS A 325 2.13 -17.34 3.62
C LYS A 325 0.75 -16.73 3.33
N ASN A 326 -0.02 -16.39 4.36
CA ASN A 326 -1.32 -15.74 4.21
C ASN A 326 -1.25 -14.23 3.90
N THR A 327 -0.05 -13.64 3.81
CA THR A 327 0.15 -12.24 3.45
C THR A 327 -0.38 -11.89 2.05
N ILE A 328 -1.05 -10.75 1.97
CA ILE A 328 -1.42 -10.08 0.72
C ILE A 328 -0.48 -8.88 0.55
N LEU A 329 0.24 -8.83 -0.58
CA LEU A 329 1.08 -7.69 -0.94
C LEU A 329 0.34 -6.78 -1.93
N ILE A 330 0.18 -5.50 -1.59
CA ILE A 330 -0.15 -4.44 -2.54
C ILE A 330 1.14 -3.70 -2.89
N THR A 331 1.45 -3.65 -4.18
CA THR A 331 2.66 -3.01 -4.72
C THR A 331 2.35 -2.29 -6.02
N ASP A 332 3.37 -1.64 -6.60
CA ASP A 332 3.27 -0.97 -7.89
C ASP A 332 4.08 -1.67 -8.98
N GLU A 333 3.84 -1.29 -10.22
CA GLU A 333 4.44 -1.89 -11.41
C GLU A 333 5.97 -1.74 -11.42
N GLY A 334 6.50 -0.63 -10.91
CA GLY A 334 7.94 -0.39 -10.77
C GLY A 334 8.63 -1.43 -9.90
N ALA A 335 8.15 -1.57 -8.65
CA ALA A 335 8.62 -2.59 -7.72
C ALA A 335 8.42 -4.00 -8.29
N ALA A 336 7.24 -4.27 -8.86
CA ALA A 336 6.87 -5.56 -9.40
C ALA A 336 7.79 -6.01 -10.56
N LYS A 337 8.09 -5.11 -11.52
CA LYS A 337 9.06 -5.37 -12.59
C LYS A 337 10.45 -5.67 -12.02
N SER A 338 10.90 -4.89 -11.04
CA SER A 338 12.20 -5.09 -10.39
C SER A 338 12.29 -6.44 -9.67
N LEU A 339 11.23 -6.83 -8.95
CA LEU A 339 11.10 -8.14 -8.31
C LEU A 339 11.16 -9.30 -9.31
N LEU A 340 10.59 -9.14 -10.51
CA LEU A 340 10.61 -10.16 -11.56
C LEU A 340 11.90 -10.22 -12.38
N LYS A 341 12.66 -9.12 -12.52
CA LYS A 341 13.91 -9.04 -13.32
C LYS A 341 15.00 -10.05 -12.94
N GLY A 342 14.90 -10.69 -11.78
CA GLY A 342 15.78 -11.81 -11.36
C GLY A 342 15.30 -13.22 -11.74
N SER A 343 14.25 -13.37 -12.57
CA SER A 343 13.65 -14.66 -12.98
C SER A 343 13.99 -15.11 -14.41
N ASN A 344 15.12 -14.67 -14.99
CA ASN A 344 15.63 -15.32 -16.21
C ASN A 344 16.20 -16.71 -15.85
N THR A 345 15.32 -17.61 -15.45
CA THR A 345 15.50 -19.04 -15.66
C THR A 345 15.32 -19.24 -17.15
N LEU A 346 16.44 -19.52 -17.80
CA LEU A 346 16.58 -20.14 -19.12
C LEU A 346 15.30 -20.87 -19.57
N LEU A 347 14.47 -20.22 -20.40
CA LEU A 347 13.66 -20.95 -21.36
C LEU A 347 14.60 -21.28 -22.52
N LYS A 348 15.21 -22.46 -22.43
CA LYS A 348 15.72 -23.19 -23.60
C LYS A 348 14.55 -23.84 -24.32
#